data_AF-A0A2K8UC78-F1
#
_entry.id   AF-A0A2K8UC78-F1
#
_cell.length_a   1.000
_cell.length_b   1.000
_cell.length_c   1.000
_cell.angle_alpha   90.00
_cell.angle_beta   90.00
_cell.angle_gamma   90.00
#
_symmetry.space_group_name_H-M   'P 1'
#
loop_
_entity.id
_entity.type
_entity.pdbx_description
1 polymer ?
#
loop_
_entity_poly.entity_id
_entity_poly.type
_entity_poly.pdbx_seq_one_letter_code
_entity_poly.pdbx_strand_id
1 'polypeptide(L)'
;MLNKLKRLTTSLLPIDATRQGECNRCGACCKLPYPCPFLRFDDQGLSSCAVYHVRPPSCRKYPRTAAENLTPEQCGFYFVSTEEVGTDPTGLEPAASP
;
A
#
# COMPACT_ATOMS: atom_id res chain seq x y z
N MET A 1 -23.37 4.01 0.05
CA MET A 1 -22.43 5.14 0.24
C MET A 1 -21.37 4.89 1.31
N LEU A 2 -21.70 4.19 2.41
CA LEU A 2 -20.79 3.83 3.49
C LEU A 2 -19.42 3.27 3.05
N ASN A 3 -19.40 2.33 2.08
CA ASN A 3 -18.14 1.69 1.63
C ASN A 3 -17.19 2.66 0.90
N LYS A 4 -17.74 3.66 0.19
CA LYS A 4 -16.93 4.69 -0.50
C LYS A 4 -16.31 5.65 0.52
N LEU A 5 -17.10 6.04 1.53
CA LEU A 5 -16.62 6.88 2.63
C LEU A 5 -15.54 6.15 3.45
N LYS A 6 -15.78 4.88 3.81
CA LYS A 6 -14.79 4.03 4.49
C LYS A 6 -13.48 3.95 3.71
N ARG A 7 -13.52 3.71 2.40
CA ARG A 7 -12.32 3.63 1.56
C ARG A 7 -11.57 4.96 1.47
N LEU A 8 -12.28 6.08 1.45
CA LEU A 8 -11.67 7.40 1.46
C LEU A 8 -11.00 7.67 2.81
N THR A 9 -11.68 7.44 3.92
CA THR A 9 -11.13 7.71 5.26
C THR A 9 -9.97 6.78 5.60
N THR A 10 -10.05 5.49 5.24
CA THR A 10 -8.95 4.55 5.48
C THR A 10 -7.71 4.85 4.65
N SER A 11 -7.84 5.55 3.51
CA SER A 11 -6.67 5.98 2.70
C SER A 11 -5.78 6.99 3.43
N LEU A 12 -6.29 7.63 4.48
CA LEU A 12 -5.53 8.57 5.31
C LEU A 12 -4.82 7.90 6.48
N LEU A 13 -5.22 6.68 6.87
CA LEU A 13 -4.59 5.91 7.94
C LEU A 13 -3.14 5.52 7.61
N PRO A 14 -2.30 5.22 8.63
CA PRO A 14 -0.95 4.70 8.42
C PRO A 14 -0.96 3.33 7.76
N ILE A 15 0.17 3.03 7.11
CA ILE A 15 0.50 1.70 6.59
C ILE A 15 0.83 0.79 7.77
N ASP A 16 0.46 -0.48 7.66
CA ASP A 16 0.81 -1.52 8.63
C ASP A 16 2.33 -1.63 8.81
N ALA A 17 2.80 -1.64 10.05
CA ALA A 17 4.22 -1.73 10.38
C ALA A 17 4.85 -3.06 9.91
N THR A 18 4.03 -4.10 9.73
CA THR A 18 4.47 -5.40 9.22
C THR A 18 4.65 -5.45 7.70
N ARG A 19 4.31 -4.37 6.98
CA ARG A 19 4.41 -4.33 5.52
C ARG A 19 5.85 -4.14 5.07
N GLN A 20 6.33 -5.08 4.29
CA GLN A 20 7.66 -5.07 3.68
C GLN A 20 7.57 -5.09 2.14
N GLY A 21 8.71 -4.86 1.50
CA GLY A 21 8.85 -4.85 0.04
C GLY A 21 8.51 -3.49 -0.60
N GLU A 22 8.40 -3.50 -1.92
CA GLU A 22 8.18 -2.29 -2.73
C GLU A 22 7.30 -2.56 -3.96
N CYS A 23 6.90 -1.48 -4.64
CA CYS A 23 6.12 -1.60 -5.86
C CYS A 23 6.99 -2.17 -6.99
N ASN A 24 6.79 -3.45 -7.31
CA ASN A 24 7.46 -4.17 -8.40
C ASN A 24 6.91 -3.86 -9.81
N ARG A 25 6.10 -2.82 -9.97
CA ARG A 25 5.53 -2.40 -11.26
C ARG A 25 4.70 -3.48 -11.98
N CYS A 26 4.07 -4.43 -11.26
CA CYS A 26 3.19 -5.44 -11.87
C CYS A 26 1.90 -4.88 -12.52
N GLY A 27 1.44 -3.69 -12.10
CA GLY A 27 0.25 -3.03 -12.65
C GLY A 27 -1.09 -3.63 -12.22
N ALA A 28 -1.10 -4.68 -11.39
CA ALA A 28 -2.30 -5.38 -10.95
C ALA A 28 -3.24 -4.45 -10.14
N CYS A 29 -2.71 -3.77 -9.13
CA CYS A 29 -3.46 -2.84 -8.31
C CYS A 29 -3.94 -1.59 -9.06
N CYS A 30 -3.22 -1.19 -10.12
CA CYS A 30 -3.61 -0.09 -11.00
C CYS A 30 -4.85 -0.39 -11.85
N LYS A 31 -5.26 -1.67 -11.94
CA LYS A 31 -6.48 -2.10 -12.64
C LYS A 31 -7.70 -2.16 -11.71
N LEU A 32 -7.53 -1.84 -10.42
CA LEU A 32 -8.58 -2.00 -9.40
C LEU A 32 -9.21 -0.67 -8.97
N PRO A 33 -10.54 -0.63 -8.78
CA PRO A 33 -11.53 -1.65 -9.17
C PRO A 33 -11.83 -1.60 -10.68
N TYR A 34 -11.38 -0.55 -11.37
CA TYR A 34 -11.46 -0.37 -12.80
C TYR A 34 -10.07 0.00 -13.33
N PRO A 35 -9.76 -0.26 -14.61
CA PRO A 35 -8.51 0.15 -15.23
C PRO A 35 -8.23 1.65 -15.04
N CYS A 36 -7.14 1.98 -14.35
CA CYS A 36 -6.74 3.37 -14.15
C CYS A 36 -6.44 4.03 -15.51
N PRO A 37 -7.02 5.21 -15.82
CA PRO A 37 -6.78 5.88 -17.10
C PRO A 37 -5.33 6.40 -17.25
N PHE A 38 -4.58 6.47 -16.15
CA PHE A 38 -3.18 6.90 -16.11
C PHE A 38 -2.17 5.74 -16.11
N LEU A 39 -2.64 4.49 -16.16
CA LEU A 39 -1.77 3.31 -16.29
C LEU A 39 -1.14 3.28 -17.68
N ARG A 40 0.18 3.10 -17.72
CA ARG A 40 0.99 2.91 -18.93
C ARG A 40 1.87 1.68 -18.74
N PHE A 41 2.47 1.21 -19.82
CA PHE A 41 3.45 0.14 -19.82
C PHE A 41 4.66 0.59 -20.65
N ASP A 42 5.85 0.23 -20.21
CA ASP A 42 7.08 0.42 -20.99
C ASP A 42 7.33 -0.75 -21.94
N ASP A 43 8.41 -0.67 -22.72
CA ASP A 43 8.79 -1.67 -23.72
C ASP A 43 9.13 -3.04 -23.11
N GLN A 44 9.40 -3.09 -21.79
CA GLN A 44 9.63 -4.33 -21.05
C GLN A 44 8.34 -4.89 -20.43
N GLY A 45 7.20 -4.25 -20.67
CA GLY A 45 5.91 -4.64 -20.12
C GLY A 45 5.72 -4.28 -18.65
N LEU A 46 6.57 -3.43 -18.05
CA LEU A 46 6.43 -2.99 -16.68
C LEU A 46 5.51 -1.78 -16.58
N SER A 47 4.61 -1.79 -15.61
CA SER A 47 3.65 -0.70 -15.44
C SER A 47 4.33 0.62 -15.04
N SER A 48 3.81 1.73 -15.54
CA SER A 48 4.20 3.08 -15.13
C SER A 48 2.96 3.94 -14.93
N CYS A 49 3.06 4.92 -14.04
CA CYS A 49 1.95 5.82 -13.71
C CYS A 49 2.22 7.20 -14.32
N ALA A 50 1.38 7.63 -15.27
CA ALA A 50 1.53 8.93 -15.92
C ALA A 50 1.39 10.13 -14.95
N VAL A 51 0.80 9.90 -13.77
CA VAL A 51 0.56 10.92 -12.74
C VAL A 51 1.26 10.58 -11.42
N TYR A 52 2.43 9.94 -11.49
CA TYR A 52 3.12 9.36 -10.33
C TYR A 52 3.24 10.30 -9.11
N HIS A 53 3.57 11.58 -9.34
CA HIS A 53 3.76 12.57 -8.28
C HIS A 53 2.45 13.05 -7.64
N VAL A 54 1.33 12.96 -8.35
CA VAL A 54 0.00 13.41 -7.87
C VAL A 54 -0.94 12.24 -7.60
N ARG A 55 -0.38 11.03 -7.38
CA ARG A 55 -1.15 9.83 -7.07
C ARG A 55 -2.06 10.04 -5.85
N PRO A 56 -3.33 9.60 -5.92
CA PRO A 56 -4.21 9.67 -4.76
C PRO A 56 -3.63 8.84 -3.60
N PRO A 57 -3.93 9.19 -2.33
CA PRO A 57 -3.41 8.49 -1.15
C PRO A 57 -3.61 6.97 -1.21
N SER A 58 -4.76 6.54 -1.74
CA SER A 58 -5.11 5.13 -1.92
C SER A 58 -4.09 4.39 -2.79
N CYS A 59 -3.61 4.99 -3.88
CA CYS A 59 -2.59 4.39 -4.75
C CYS A 59 -1.19 4.46 -4.16
N ARG A 60 -0.88 5.50 -3.37
CA ARG A 60 0.44 5.65 -2.72
C ARG A 60 0.66 4.64 -1.59
N LYS A 61 -0.41 4.32 -0.86
CA LYS A 61 -0.34 3.46 0.33
C LYS A 61 -0.74 2.01 0.08
N TYR A 62 -1.26 1.67 -1.10
CA TYR A 62 -1.69 0.30 -1.39
C TYR A 62 -0.50 -0.68 -1.45
N PRO A 63 -0.62 -1.90 -0.90
CA PRO A 63 -1.63 -2.29 0.09
C PRO A 63 -1.29 -1.68 1.46
N ARG A 64 -2.28 -1.20 2.20
CA ARG A 64 -2.04 -0.60 3.52
C ARG A 64 -1.86 -1.68 4.59
N THR A 65 -2.68 -2.73 4.54
CA THR A 65 -2.65 -3.92 5.42
C THR A 65 -2.75 -5.18 4.58
N ALA A 66 -2.44 -6.34 5.17
CA ALA A 66 -2.55 -7.64 4.48
C ALA A 66 -3.96 -7.88 3.90
N ALA A 67 -5.00 -7.55 4.66
CA ALA A 67 -6.39 -7.69 4.23
C ALA A 67 -6.78 -6.76 3.05
N GLU A 68 -6.04 -5.68 2.81
CA GLU A 68 -6.25 -4.79 1.67
C GLU A 68 -5.49 -5.24 0.42
N ASN A 69 -4.57 -6.21 0.51
CA ASN A 69 -3.84 -6.74 -0.62
C ASN A 69 -4.72 -7.72 -1.43
N LEU A 70 -5.39 -7.18 -2.45
CA LEU A 70 -6.22 -7.93 -3.39
C LEU A 70 -5.40 -8.61 -4.51
N THR A 71 -4.08 -8.39 -4.57
CA THR A 71 -3.20 -8.92 -5.61
C THR A 71 -1.93 -9.57 -5.02
N PRO A 72 -2.04 -10.45 -4.00
CA PRO A 72 -0.87 -10.96 -3.29
C PRO A 72 0.08 -11.76 -4.19
N GLU A 73 -0.45 -12.45 -5.20
CA GLU A 73 0.33 -13.28 -6.13
C GLU A 73 1.25 -12.46 -7.07
N GLN A 74 0.99 -11.16 -7.24
CA GLN A 74 1.68 -10.32 -8.22
C GLN A 74 2.35 -9.09 -7.59
N CYS A 75 1.83 -8.61 -6.45
CA CYS A 75 2.31 -7.41 -5.81
C CYS A 75 3.64 -7.67 -5.08
N GLY A 76 4.61 -6.78 -5.24
CA GLY A 76 5.89 -6.88 -4.53
C GLY A 76 5.83 -6.57 -3.02
N PHE A 77 4.67 -6.16 -2.51
CA PHE A 77 4.46 -5.94 -1.08
C PHE A 77 3.97 -7.21 -0.40
N TYR A 78 4.55 -7.52 0.76
CA TYR A 78 4.20 -8.67 1.60
C TYR A 78 4.15 -8.25 3.08
N PHE A 79 3.61 -9.12 3.93
CA PHE A 79 3.41 -8.84 5.35
C PHE A 79 4.00 -9.98 6.17
N VAL A 80 4.80 -9.64 7.18
CA VAL A 80 5.48 -10.58 8.08
C VAL A 80 4.76 -10.68 9.43
N SER A 81 5.07 -11.70 10.23
CA SER A 81 4.52 -11.79 11.58
C SER A 81 5.12 -10.71 12.49
N THR A 82 4.36 -10.28 13.50
CA THR A 82 4.82 -9.28 14.47
C THR A 82 6.00 -9.75 15.33
N GLU A 83 6.24 -11.06 15.39
CA GLU A 83 7.37 -11.66 16.11
C GLU A 83 8.69 -11.43 15.36
N GLU A 84 8.63 -11.31 14.03
CA GLU A 84 9.78 -11.07 13.16
C GLU A 84 10.12 -9.57 13.03
N VAL A 85 9.16 -8.69 13.29
CA VAL A 85 9.36 -7.23 13.33
C VAL A 85 9.81 -6.85 14.74
N GLY A 86 11.07 -7.08 15.04
CA GLY A 86 11.68 -6.72 16.31
C GLY A 86 11.77 -5.20 16.52
N THR A 87 10.65 -4.53 16.80
CA THR A 87 10.57 -3.20 17.45
C THR A 87 9.11 -2.85 17.75
N ASP A 88 8.89 -2.39 18.98
CA ASP A 88 7.69 -1.80 19.59
C ASP A 88 6.61 -1.27 18.61
N PRO A 89 5.37 -1.81 18.59
CA PRO A 89 4.29 -1.37 17.71
C PRO A 89 3.72 0.00 18.07
N THR A 90 4.14 0.59 19.19
CA THR A 90 3.77 1.93 19.63
C THR A 90 4.95 2.85 19.41
N GLY A 91 4.93 3.63 18.33
CA GLY A 91 5.81 4.80 18.17
C GLY A 91 5.52 5.93 19.18
N LEU A 92 5.34 5.59 20.45
CA LEU A 92 5.27 6.46 21.61
C LEU A 92 6.44 6.03 22.49
N GLU A 93 7.54 6.80 22.44
CA GLU A 93 8.65 6.63 23.37
C GLU A 93 8.11 6.42 24.80
N PRO A 94 8.47 5.34 25.51
CA PRO A 94 8.24 5.32 26.94
C PRO A 94 9.10 6.44 27.53
N ALA A 95 8.44 7.43 28.11
CA ALA A 95 9.08 8.50 28.85
C ALA A 95 10.08 7.90 29.82
N ALA A 96 11.36 8.16 29.59
CA ALA A 96 12.42 7.80 30.51
C ALA A 96 12.14 8.45 31.87
N SER A 97 12.08 7.64 32.92
CA SER A 97 12.19 8.03 34.33
C SER A 97 12.52 6.78 35.16
N PRO A 98 13.21 6.90 36.31
CA PRO A 98 13.62 8.12 37.03
C PRO A 98 15.09 8.50 36.85
#